data_AF-A0A8T1X3Q7-F1
#
_entry.id   AF-A0A8T1X3Q7-F1
#
_cell.length_a   1.000
_cell.length_b   1.000
_cell.length_c   1.000
_cell.angle_alpha   90.00
_cell.angle_beta   90.00
_cell.angle_gamma   90.00
#
_symmetry.space_group_name_H-M   'P 1'
#
loop_
_entity.id
_entity.type
_entity.pdbx_description
1 polymer ?
#
loop_
_entity_poly.entity_id
_entity_poly.type
_entity_poly.pdbx_seq_one_letter_code
_entity_poly.pdbx_strand_id
1 'polypeptide(L)'
;MESKNYFEEYFDGCQDSQSKAVEAARDYIYVLLQCNLPSLALSRCSQFLSQFEDDHSAHGNAVMVVSMLLLHMYKADSLLCLERVDECHDYLKQIVQPKIQLLLQQSSRSSTGQTSDATFVEVVSCHTQLLNNLAVVTVCCDGIDAAIAILREGLQQYPDCLALKFNLVLLLWRKGDKTVACSMWVEARGWTLTTGPTGVNPLSVVSSYENAAASVSPSETPLISEHVQSDSTGDGNVSEQQLAYLDALILNHWRKIRNAKLEATSLQYVEYFENLGNSHSIQLDVHHN
;
A
#
# COMPACT_ATOMS: atom_id res chain seq x y z
N MET A 1 -13.12 23.05 10.36
CA MET A 1 -13.64 23.49 11.68
C MET A 1 -15.16 23.49 11.73
N GLU A 2 -15.87 23.98 10.71
CA GLU A 2 -17.34 23.95 10.66
C GLU A 2 -17.93 22.53 10.78
N SER A 3 -17.33 21.54 10.11
CA SER A 3 -17.76 20.14 10.22
C SER A 3 -17.63 19.56 11.64
N LYS A 4 -16.61 19.99 12.41
CA LYS A 4 -16.44 19.55 13.80
C LYS A 4 -17.58 20.04 14.68
N ASN A 5 -17.93 21.32 14.57
CA ASN A 5 -19.01 21.94 15.35
C ASN A 5 -20.35 21.28 15.03
N TYR A 6 -20.60 20.95 13.76
CA TYR A 6 -21.81 20.22 13.34
C TYR A 6 -21.96 18.87 14.06
N PHE A 7 -20.89 18.08 14.16
CA PHE A 7 -20.93 16.81 14.89
C PHE A 7 -21.13 17.00 16.39
N GLU A 8 -20.46 17.98 17.00
CA GLU A 8 -20.61 18.26 18.43
C GLU A 8 -22.06 18.67 18.78
N GLU A 9 -22.70 19.51 17.94
CA GLU A 9 -24.12 19.84 18.08
C GLU A 9 -25.05 18.64 17.86
N TYR A 10 -24.72 17.75 16.91
CA TYR A 10 -25.49 16.54 16.65
C TYR A 10 -25.49 15.58 17.85
N PHE A 11 -24.34 15.36 18.49
CA PHE A 11 -24.25 14.46 19.65
C PHE A 11 -24.91 15.01 20.93
N ASP A 12 -25.00 16.34 21.08
CA ASP A 12 -25.65 16.97 22.23
C ASP A 12 -27.20 16.95 22.15
N GLY A 13 -27.79 16.68 20.98
CA GLY A 13 -29.22 16.86 20.74
C GLY A 13 -30.02 15.65 20.22
N CYS A 14 -29.39 14.53 19.84
CA CYS A 14 -30.06 13.50 19.05
C CYS A 14 -30.46 12.23 19.83
N GLN A 15 -31.74 11.84 19.74
CA GLN A 15 -32.26 10.50 20.11
C GLN A 15 -32.36 9.59 18.88
N ASP A 16 -31.31 9.55 18.05
CA ASP A 16 -31.30 8.75 16.82
C ASP A 16 -31.15 7.25 17.11
N SER A 17 -31.41 6.41 16.10
CA SER A 17 -31.19 4.97 16.22
C SER A 17 -29.70 4.66 16.44
N GLN A 18 -29.42 3.63 17.25
CA GLN A 18 -28.05 3.25 17.63
C GLN A 18 -27.11 3.06 16.43
N SER A 19 -27.59 2.53 15.30
CA SER A 19 -26.80 2.41 14.05
C SER A 19 -26.29 3.75 13.55
N LYS A 20 -27.16 4.76 13.48
CA LYS A 20 -26.80 6.09 13.01
C LYS A 20 -25.82 6.77 13.97
N ALA A 21 -25.97 6.55 15.28
CA ALA A 21 -25.05 7.07 16.26
C ALA A 21 -23.64 6.49 16.09
N VAL A 22 -23.51 5.19 15.79
CA VAL A 22 -22.22 4.53 15.53
C VAL A 22 -21.61 5.03 14.22
N GLU A 23 -22.41 5.18 13.16
CA GLU A 23 -21.95 5.73 11.87
C GLU A 23 -21.49 7.19 12.02
N ALA A 24 -22.26 8.03 12.72
CA ALA A 24 -21.88 9.41 13.01
C ALA A 24 -20.59 9.47 13.85
N ALA A 25 -20.42 8.55 14.81
CA ALA A 25 -19.22 8.45 15.61
C ALA A 25 -18.02 8.10 14.73
N ARG A 26 -18.15 7.09 13.85
CA ARG A 26 -17.14 6.72 12.86
C ARG A 26 -16.74 7.94 12.02
N ASP A 27 -17.70 8.65 11.45
CA ASP A 27 -17.44 9.79 10.56
C ASP A 27 -16.80 10.96 11.30
N TYR A 28 -17.24 11.24 12.52
CA TYR A 28 -16.62 12.26 13.38
C TYR A 28 -15.16 11.93 13.68
N ILE A 29 -14.85 10.68 14.05
CA ILE A 29 -13.46 10.24 14.27
C ILE A 29 -12.63 10.39 13.00
N TYR A 30 -13.17 9.98 11.85
CA TYR A 30 -12.48 10.15 10.57
C TYR A 30 -12.14 11.62 10.32
N VAL A 31 -13.09 12.53 10.52
CA VAL A 31 -12.86 13.98 10.38
C VAL A 31 -11.79 14.49 11.35
N LEU A 32 -11.77 14.02 12.60
CA LEU A 32 -10.72 14.39 13.56
C LEU A 32 -9.33 13.96 13.10
N LEU A 33 -9.20 12.75 12.52
CA LEU A 33 -7.94 12.27 11.96
C LEU A 33 -7.52 13.11 10.74
N GLN A 34 -8.44 13.43 9.84
CA GLN A 34 -8.17 14.31 8.70
C GLN A 34 -7.78 15.73 9.11
N CYS A 35 -8.28 16.20 10.26
CA CYS A 35 -7.88 17.48 10.86
C CYS A 35 -6.57 17.41 11.65
N ASN A 36 -5.84 16.29 11.61
CA ASN A 36 -4.61 16.05 12.37
C ASN A 36 -4.79 16.25 13.90
N LEU A 37 -5.89 15.73 14.45
CA LEU A 37 -6.21 15.76 15.89
C LEU A 37 -6.21 14.35 16.53
N PRO A 38 -5.10 13.58 16.44
CA PRO A 38 -5.09 12.17 16.82
C PRO A 38 -5.31 11.93 18.33
N SER A 39 -4.88 12.84 19.22
CA SER A 39 -5.15 12.72 20.66
C SER A 39 -6.65 12.80 20.98
N LEU A 40 -7.36 13.71 20.32
CA LEU A 40 -8.80 13.86 20.49
C LEU A 40 -9.54 12.68 19.86
N ALA A 41 -9.13 12.26 18.66
CA ALA A 41 -9.65 11.07 18.01
C ALA A 41 -9.52 9.84 18.91
N LEU A 42 -8.34 9.60 19.49
CA LEU A 42 -8.11 8.47 20.39
C LEU A 42 -9.01 8.49 21.63
N SER A 43 -9.16 9.66 22.26
CA SER A 43 -10.02 9.83 23.44
C SER A 43 -11.48 9.56 23.09
N ARG A 44 -11.96 10.09 21.96
CA ARG A 44 -13.34 9.93 21.50
C ARG A 44 -13.62 8.49 21.04
N CYS A 45 -12.68 7.85 20.31
CA CYS A 45 -12.76 6.44 19.97
C CYS A 45 -12.95 5.58 21.22
N SER A 46 -12.15 5.80 22.26
CA SER A 46 -12.23 4.99 23.48
C SER A 46 -13.56 5.21 24.21
N GLN A 47 -14.07 6.44 24.23
CA GLN A 47 -15.39 6.75 24.76
C GLN A 47 -16.50 6.04 23.99
N PHE A 48 -16.53 6.16 22.66
CA PHE A 48 -17.57 5.56 21.81
C PHE A 48 -17.52 4.04 21.83
N LEU A 49 -16.33 3.43 21.75
CA LEU A 49 -16.19 1.98 21.83
C LEU A 49 -16.72 1.43 23.16
N SER A 50 -16.40 2.08 24.29
CA SER A 50 -16.95 1.67 25.59
C SER A 50 -18.47 1.80 25.65
N GLN A 51 -19.03 2.87 25.09
CA GLN A 51 -20.48 3.09 25.05
C GLN A 51 -21.20 2.03 24.20
N PHE A 52 -20.63 1.65 23.05
CA PHE A 52 -21.28 0.75 22.11
C PHE A 52 -21.01 -0.75 22.36
N GLU A 53 -19.91 -1.11 23.05
CA GLU A 53 -19.62 -2.51 23.41
C GLU A 53 -20.50 -3.03 24.57
N ASP A 54 -20.86 -2.15 25.51
CA ASP A 54 -21.71 -2.50 26.67
C ASP A 54 -23.17 -2.77 26.26
N ASP A 55 -23.64 -2.19 25.15
CA ASP A 55 -24.96 -2.43 24.59
C ASP A 55 -24.98 -3.73 23.76
N HIS A 56 -25.09 -4.87 24.44
CA HIS A 56 -25.07 -6.25 23.91
C HIS A 56 -26.17 -6.62 22.88
N SER A 57 -26.88 -5.66 22.28
CA SER A 57 -27.90 -5.89 21.24
C SER A 57 -27.32 -6.07 19.83
N ALA A 58 -25.99 -6.04 19.67
CA ALA A 58 -25.26 -5.98 18.40
C ALA A 58 -25.42 -7.16 17.42
N HIS A 59 -26.30 -8.13 17.70
CA HIS A 59 -26.45 -9.36 16.92
C HIS A 59 -27.31 -9.23 15.65
N GLY A 60 -27.61 -8.02 15.16
CA GLY A 60 -28.58 -7.87 14.06
C GLY A 60 -28.24 -6.91 12.92
N ASN A 61 -27.31 -5.96 13.09
CA ASN A 61 -27.10 -4.92 12.09
C ASN A 61 -25.67 -4.94 11.53
N ALA A 62 -25.53 -5.46 10.30
CA ALA A 62 -24.28 -5.55 9.58
C ALA A 62 -23.55 -4.19 9.45
N VAL A 63 -24.29 -3.10 9.24
CA VAL A 63 -23.71 -1.74 9.09
C VAL A 63 -23.09 -1.26 10.40
N MET A 64 -23.74 -1.56 11.53
CA MET A 64 -23.23 -1.23 12.86
C MET A 64 -21.95 -2.02 13.15
N VAL A 65 -21.91 -3.30 12.79
CA VAL A 65 -20.74 -4.17 12.97
C VAL A 65 -19.53 -3.65 12.19
N VAL A 66 -19.70 -3.27 10.92
CA VAL A 66 -18.62 -2.69 10.12
C VAL A 66 -18.18 -1.33 10.69
N SER A 67 -19.12 -0.49 11.10
CA SER A 67 -18.80 0.83 11.66
C SER A 67 -18.04 0.72 12.99
N MET A 68 -18.38 -0.27 13.83
CA MET A 68 -17.61 -0.61 15.04
C MET A 68 -16.20 -1.10 14.69
N LEU A 69 -16.07 -1.93 13.66
CA LEU A 69 -14.76 -2.40 13.21
C LEU A 69 -13.89 -1.22 12.72
N LEU A 70 -14.46 -0.30 11.94
CA LEU A 70 -13.76 0.91 11.49
C LEU A 70 -13.38 1.83 12.67
N LEU A 71 -14.20 1.95 13.70
CA LEU A 71 -13.83 2.67 14.93
C LEU A 71 -12.61 2.05 15.62
N HIS A 72 -12.52 0.71 15.67
CA HIS A 72 -11.30 0.07 16.16
C HIS A 72 -10.09 0.35 15.25
N MET A 73 -10.25 0.33 13.92
CA MET A 73 -9.18 0.69 12.98
C MET A 73 -8.70 2.13 13.20
N TYR A 74 -9.60 3.10 13.33
CA TYR A 74 -9.24 4.50 13.59
C TYR A 74 -8.61 4.72 14.96
N LYS A 75 -8.95 3.92 15.96
CA LYS A 75 -8.23 3.93 17.24
C LYS A 75 -6.78 3.49 17.05
N ALA A 76 -6.52 2.45 16.26
CA ALA A 76 -5.17 2.02 15.93
C ALA A 76 -4.41 3.09 15.13
N ASP A 77 -5.06 3.71 14.14
CA ASP A 77 -4.48 4.83 13.38
C ASP A 77 -4.13 6.01 14.30
N SER A 78 -5.01 6.35 15.25
CA SER A 78 -4.75 7.39 16.25
C SER A 78 -3.54 7.06 17.14
N LEU A 79 -3.39 5.80 17.56
CA LEU A 79 -2.21 5.35 18.33
C LEU A 79 -0.93 5.48 17.48
N LEU A 80 -0.99 5.09 16.21
CA LEU A 80 0.14 5.20 15.29
C LEU A 80 0.54 6.66 15.04
N CYS A 81 -0.43 7.55 14.80
CA CYS A 81 -0.20 9.00 14.65
C CYS A 81 0.40 9.65 15.90
N LEU A 82 0.20 9.07 17.08
CA LEU A 82 0.79 9.52 18.35
C LEU A 82 2.12 8.82 18.66
N GLU A 83 2.67 8.06 17.71
CA GLU A 83 3.91 7.29 17.85
C GLU A 83 3.87 6.27 19.01
N ARG A 84 2.66 5.86 19.44
CA ARG A 84 2.45 4.81 20.45
C ARG A 84 2.49 3.42 19.79
N VAL A 85 3.64 3.11 19.20
CA VAL A 85 3.83 1.95 18.31
C VAL A 85 3.52 0.62 19.00
N ASP A 86 4.07 0.37 20.19
CA ASP A 86 3.88 -0.91 20.91
C ASP A 86 2.41 -1.14 21.28
N GLU A 87 1.71 -0.09 21.72
CA GLU A 87 0.30 -0.19 22.05
C GLU A 87 -0.57 -0.36 20.81
N CYS A 88 -0.22 0.30 19.69
CA CYS A 88 -0.88 0.07 18.41
C CYS A 88 -0.71 -1.38 17.95
N HIS A 89 0.50 -1.92 18.08
CA HIS A 89 0.83 -3.29 17.73
C HIS A 89 -0.02 -4.30 18.52
N ASP A 90 -0.03 -4.17 19.85
CA ASP A 90 -0.80 -5.03 20.73
C ASP A 90 -2.29 -4.91 20.47
N TYR A 91 -2.77 -3.69 20.25
CA TYR A 91 -4.18 -3.44 19.97
C TYR A 91 -4.63 -4.07 18.64
N LEU A 92 -3.83 -3.95 17.58
CA LEU A 92 -4.11 -4.58 16.28
C LEU A 92 -4.13 -6.11 16.41
N LYS A 93 -3.14 -6.72 17.07
CA LYS A 93 -3.04 -8.19 17.22
C LYS A 93 -4.10 -8.77 18.16
N GLN A 94 -4.35 -8.14 19.30
CA GLN A 94 -5.15 -8.73 20.37
C GLN A 94 -6.64 -8.37 20.26
N ILE A 95 -6.99 -7.23 19.66
CA ILE A 95 -8.37 -6.73 19.61
C ILE A 95 -8.91 -6.75 18.18
N VAL A 96 -8.22 -6.10 17.24
CA VAL A 96 -8.74 -5.91 15.88
C VAL A 96 -8.72 -7.21 15.08
N GLN A 97 -7.57 -7.89 15.05
CA GLN A 97 -7.40 -9.11 14.27
C GLN A 97 -8.41 -10.22 14.62
N PRO A 98 -8.66 -10.56 15.90
CA PRO A 98 -9.65 -11.58 16.23
C PRO A 98 -11.08 -11.18 15.83
N LYS A 99 -11.43 -9.89 15.95
CA LYS A 99 -12.75 -9.39 15.54
C LYS A 99 -12.96 -9.54 14.03
N ILE A 100 -11.98 -9.16 13.21
CA ILE A 100 -12.04 -9.33 11.75
C ILE A 100 -12.15 -10.82 11.37
N GLN A 101 -11.32 -11.68 11.99
CA GLN A 101 -11.34 -13.10 11.71
C GLN A 101 -12.69 -13.74 12.04
N LEU A 102 -13.32 -13.34 13.15
CA LEU A 102 -14.66 -13.79 13.52
C LEU A 102 -15.68 -13.41 12.44
N LEU A 103 -15.64 -12.15 11.96
CA LEU A 103 -16.56 -11.66 10.94
C LEU A 103 -16.37 -12.39 9.59
N LEU A 104 -15.13 -12.58 9.15
CA LEU A 104 -14.83 -13.35 7.93
C LEU A 104 -15.36 -14.78 7.99
N GLN A 105 -15.27 -15.44 9.15
CA GLN A 105 -15.80 -16.79 9.36
C GLN A 105 -17.33 -16.82 9.36
N GLN A 106 -17.97 -15.80 9.93
CA GLN A 106 -19.44 -15.68 9.97
C GLN A 106 -20.03 -15.40 8.59
N SER A 107 -19.42 -14.48 7.82
CA SER A 107 -19.84 -14.18 6.45
C SER A 107 -19.71 -15.39 5.53
N SER A 108 -18.67 -16.21 5.71
CA SER A 108 -18.48 -17.44 4.91
C SER A 108 -19.57 -18.50 5.13
N ARG A 109 -20.31 -18.45 6.25
CA ARG A 109 -21.39 -19.40 6.59
C ARG A 109 -22.78 -18.90 6.18
N SER A 110 -22.91 -17.62 5.85
CA SER A 110 -24.18 -16.93 5.66
C SER A 110 -24.58 -16.86 4.17
N SER A 111 -24.67 -18.01 3.50
CA SER A 111 -24.84 -18.12 2.04
C SER A 111 -26.27 -17.84 1.52
N THR A 112 -27.09 -17.07 2.23
CA THR A 112 -28.49 -16.80 1.85
C THR A 112 -28.80 -15.30 1.84
N GLY A 113 -28.73 -14.68 0.66
CA GLY A 113 -29.35 -13.37 0.40
C GLY A 113 -28.37 -12.25 0.01
N GLN A 114 -28.72 -11.53 -1.05
CA GLN A 114 -27.92 -10.54 -1.81
C GLN A 114 -27.33 -9.36 -1.00
N THR A 115 -27.71 -9.14 0.26
CA THR A 115 -27.15 -8.08 1.12
C THR A 115 -25.86 -8.49 1.84
N SER A 116 -25.55 -9.78 1.92
CA SER A 116 -24.33 -10.29 2.57
C SER A 116 -23.04 -9.96 1.83
N ASP A 117 -23.13 -9.58 0.55
CA ASP A 117 -21.96 -9.40 -0.31
C ASP A 117 -21.24 -8.07 -0.04
N ALA A 118 -21.99 -6.96 0.11
CA ALA A 118 -21.41 -5.63 0.37
C ALA A 118 -20.69 -5.58 1.73
N THR A 119 -21.31 -6.11 2.79
CA THR A 119 -20.67 -6.20 4.11
C THR A 119 -19.42 -7.07 4.08
N PHE A 120 -19.46 -8.18 3.34
CA PHE A 120 -18.28 -9.04 3.21
C PHE A 120 -17.12 -8.29 2.52
N VAL A 121 -17.41 -7.55 1.45
CA VAL A 121 -16.42 -6.68 0.78
C VAL A 121 -15.81 -5.66 1.76
N GLU A 122 -16.63 -5.02 2.60
CA GLU A 122 -16.14 -4.07 3.61
C GLU A 122 -15.27 -4.75 4.67
N VAL A 123 -15.63 -5.94 5.14
CA VAL A 123 -14.82 -6.71 6.09
C VAL A 123 -13.50 -7.16 5.47
N VAL A 124 -13.51 -7.58 4.20
CA VAL A 124 -12.29 -7.89 3.44
C VAL A 124 -11.40 -6.65 3.30
N SER A 125 -11.99 -5.50 2.98
CA SER A 125 -11.28 -4.21 2.93
C SER A 125 -10.60 -3.91 4.28
N CYS A 126 -11.35 -4.03 5.38
CA CYS A 126 -10.79 -3.87 6.74
C CYS A 126 -9.66 -4.86 7.03
N HIS A 127 -9.76 -6.11 6.56
CA HIS A 127 -8.70 -7.10 6.76
C HIS A 127 -7.42 -6.72 6.00
N THR A 128 -7.53 -6.29 4.75
CA THR A 128 -6.36 -5.81 3.99
C THR A 128 -5.73 -4.56 4.61
N GLN A 129 -6.54 -3.65 5.15
CA GLN A 129 -6.05 -2.48 5.90
C GLN A 129 -5.35 -2.89 7.20
N LEU A 130 -5.91 -3.83 7.97
CA LEU A 130 -5.28 -4.41 9.15
C LEU A 130 -3.90 -5.00 8.81
N LEU A 131 -3.80 -5.81 7.76
CA LEU A 131 -2.53 -6.43 7.37
C LEU A 131 -1.47 -5.38 6.98
N ASN A 132 -1.87 -4.32 6.28
CA ASN A 132 -1.00 -3.19 5.97
C ASN A 132 -0.53 -2.46 7.24
N ASN A 133 -1.47 -2.05 8.10
CA ASN A 133 -1.15 -1.33 9.34
C ASN A 133 -0.29 -2.18 10.27
N LEU A 134 -0.61 -3.47 10.41
CA LEU A 134 0.15 -4.40 11.22
C LEU A 134 1.57 -4.56 10.68
N ALA A 135 1.76 -4.69 9.36
CA ALA A 135 3.09 -4.75 8.77
C ALA A 135 3.91 -3.48 9.07
N VAL A 136 3.31 -2.28 8.91
CA VAL A 136 3.98 -1.00 9.22
C VAL A 136 4.46 -0.96 10.67
N VAL A 137 3.58 -1.31 11.62
CA VAL A 137 3.93 -1.31 13.05
C VAL A 137 4.93 -2.42 13.39
N THR A 138 4.81 -3.59 12.76
CA THR A 138 5.72 -4.73 12.96
C THR A 138 7.15 -4.40 12.56
N VAL A 139 7.38 -3.54 11.55
CA VAL A 139 8.74 -3.07 11.22
C VAL A 139 9.44 -2.44 12.42
N CYS A 140 8.69 -1.70 13.24
CA CYS A 140 9.22 -1.01 14.41
C CYS A 140 9.42 -1.94 15.61
N CYS A 141 8.53 -2.92 15.81
CA CYS A 141 8.59 -3.82 16.97
C CYS A 141 9.47 -5.05 16.72
N ASP A 142 9.23 -5.77 15.62
CA ASP A 142 9.81 -7.10 15.35
C ASP A 142 10.79 -7.09 14.15
N GLY A 143 10.84 -5.99 13.40
CA GLY A 143 11.76 -5.80 12.27
C GLY A 143 11.16 -6.07 10.89
N ILE A 144 11.97 -5.81 9.86
CA ILE A 144 11.55 -5.82 8.45
C ILE A 144 11.11 -7.22 7.99
N ASP A 145 11.79 -8.28 8.41
CA ASP A 145 11.48 -9.65 7.97
C ASP A 145 10.12 -10.14 8.46
N ALA A 146 9.76 -9.83 9.71
CA ALA A 146 8.45 -10.14 10.27
C ALA A 146 7.33 -9.40 9.51
N ALA A 147 7.53 -8.12 9.20
CA ALA A 147 6.58 -7.34 8.41
C ALA A 147 6.42 -7.88 6.97
N ILE A 148 7.50 -8.32 6.33
CA ILE A 148 7.47 -8.97 5.02
C ILE A 148 6.65 -10.27 5.07
N ALA A 149 6.78 -11.07 6.14
CA ALA A 149 6.02 -12.31 6.29
C ALA A 149 4.50 -12.03 6.33
N ILE A 150 4.08 -11.03 7.11
CA ILE A 150 2.67 -10.61 7.20
C ILE A 150 2.09 -10.24 5.83
N LEU A 151 2.81 -9.41 5.06
CA LEU A 151 2.32 -8.97 3.74
C LEU A 151 2.30 -10.12 2.72
N ARG A 152 3.24 -11.07 2.80
CA ARG A 152 3.25 -12.26 1.94
C ARG A 152 2.06 -13.18 2.25
N GLU A 153 1.77 -13.43 3.52
CA GLU A 153 0.58 -14.18 3.93
C GLU A 153 -0.70 -13.46 3.51
N GLY A 154 -0.72 -12.14 3.62
CA GLY A 154 -1.81 -11.30 3.11
C GLY A 154 -2.02 -11.47 1.60
N LEU A 155 -0.96 -11.46 0.80
CA LEU A 155 -1.04 -11.65 -0.65
C LEU A 155 -1.40 -13.08 -1.07
N GLN A 156 -1.18 -14.08 -0.22
CA GLN A 156 -1.74 -15.43 -0.48
C GLN A 156 -3.27 -15.43 -0.41
N GLN A 157 -3.85 -14.59 0.45
CA GLN A 157 -5.30 -14.45 0.61
C GLN A 157 -5.89 -13.43 -0.37
N TYR A 158 -5.15 -12.37 -0.68
CA TYR A 158 -5.59 -11.26 -1.51
C TYR A 158 -4.56 -10.97 -2.63
N PRO A 159 -4.44 -11.85 -3.65
CA PRO A 159 -3.40 -11.75 -4.68
C PRO A 159 -3.41 -10.46 -5.47
N ASP A 160 -4.57 -9.80 -5.59
CA ASP A 160 -4.75 -8.60 -6.39
C ASP A 160 -4.73 -7.30 -5.57
N CYS A 161 -4.55 -7.37 -4.24
CA CYS A 161 -4.55 -6.18 -3.40
C CYS A 161 -3.30 -5.30 -3.65
N LEU A 162 -3.50 -4.19 -4.35
CA LEU A 162 -2.41 -3.27 -4.71
C LEU A 162 -1.72 -2.66 -3.48
N ALA A 163 -2.47 -2.32 -2.43
CA ALA A 163 -1.90 -1.78 -1.19
C ALA A 163 -0.88 -2.74 -0.53
N LEU A 164 -1.20 -4.04 -0.47
CA LEU A 164 -0.29 -5.04 0.08
C LEU A 164 0.97 -5.18 -0.79
N LYS A 165 0.82 -5.19 -2.12
CA LYS A 165 1.96 -5.21 -3.06
C LYS A 165 2.83 -3.98 -2.89
N PHE A 166 2.22 -2.79 -2.82
CA PHE A 166 2.91 -1.51 -2.64
C PHE A 166 3.80 -1.52 -1.38
N ASN A 167 3.23 -1.86 -0.22
CA ASN A 167 3.98 -1.90 1.02
C ASN A 167 5.05 -3.00 1.01
N LEU A 168 4.78 -4.16 0.41
CA LEU A 168 5.77 -5.23 0.31
C LEU A 168 6.95 -4.83 -0.56
N VAL A 169 6.72 -4.14 -1.67
CA VAL A 169 7.78 -3.62 -2.55
C VAL A 169 8.66 -2.62 -1.78
N LEU A 170 8.06 -1.70 -1.00
CA LEU A 170 8.82 -0.76 -0.17
C LEU A 170 9.69 -1.48 0.88
N LEU A 171 9.16 -2.52 1.53
CA LEU A 171 9.91 -3.30 2.51
C LEU A 171 11.04 -4.12 1.88
N LEU A 172 10.80 -4.77 0.73
CA LEU A 172 11.83 -5.47 -0.03
C LEU A 172 12.93 -4.50 -0.49
N TRP A 173 12.54 -3.30 -0.93
CA TRP A 173 13.48 -2.26 -1.31
C TRP A 173 14.35 -1.83 -0.13
N ARG A 174 13.74 -1.59 1.04
CA ARG A 174 14.44 -1.21 2.28
C ARG A 174 15.36 -2.32 2.78
N LYS A 175 14.96 -3.59 2.62
CA LYS A 175 15.79 -4.76 2.94
C LYS A 175 17.00 -4.92 2.02
N GLY A 176 16.94 -4.34 0.81
CA GLY A 176 17.99 -4.44 -0.21
C GLY A 176 17.68 -5.42 -1.33
N ASP A 177 16.56 -6.13 -1.27
CA ASP A 177 16.08 -7.09 -2.29
C ASP A 177 15.45 -6.37 -3.50
N LYS A 178 16.18 -5.39 -4.06
CA LYS A 178 15.67 -4.48 -5.10
C LYS A 178 15.23 -5.18 -6.38
N THR A 179 15.92 -6.26 -6.77
CA THR A 179 15.55 -7.05 -7.94
C THR A 179 14.16 -7.67 -7.78
N VAL A 180 13.86 -8.22 -6.60
CA VAL A 180 12.54 -8.81 -6.28
C VAL A 180 11.49 -7.72 -6.21
N ALA A 181 11.80 -6.60 -5.54
CA ALA A 181 10.93 -5.43 -5.44
C ALA A 181 10.53 -4.90 -6.83
N CYS A 182 11.51 -4.72 -7.73
CA CYS A 182 11.25 -4.28 -9.10
C CYS A 182 10.39 -5.28 -9.88
N SER A 183 10.74 -6.58 -9.86
CA SER A 183 9.98 -7.59 -10.59
C SER A 183 8.52 -7.61 -10.16
N MET A 184 8.27 -7.59 -8.85
CA MET A 184 6.93 -7.57 -8.29
C MET A 184 6.16 -6.31 -8.67
N TRP A 185 6.78 -5.13 -8.61
CA TRP A 185 6.10 -3.88 -8.94
C TRP A 185 5.77 -3.77 -10.43
N VAL A 186 6.70 -4.19 -11.30
CA VAL A 186 6.50 -4.24 -12.75
C VAL A 186 5.32 -5.15 -13.11
N GLU A 187 5.24 -6.32 -12.48
CA GLU A 187 4.10 -7.24 -12.62
C GLU A 187 2.80 -6.61 -12.10
N ALA A 188 2.82 -6.01 -10.91
CA ALA A 188 1.65 -5.35 -10.32
C ALA A 188 1.09 -4.22 -11.19
N ARG A 189 1.96 -3.50 -11.91
CA ARG A 189 1.57 -2.43 -12.85
C ARG A 189 1.26 -2.93 -14.26
N GLY A 190 1.44 -4.22 -14.54
CA GLY A 190 1.26 -4.79 -15.88
C GLY A 190 2.27 -4.27 -16.90
N TRP A 191 3.44 -3.80 -16.46
CA TRP A 191 4.47 -3.26 -17.34
C TRP A 191 5.23 -4.39 -18.04
N THR A 192 5.25 -4.37 -19.37
CA THR A 192 6.06 -5.29 -20.17
C THR A 192 7.49 -4.75 -20.35
N LEU A 193 8.28 -4.80 -19.29
CA LEU A 193 9.71 -4.46 -19.36
C LEU A 193 10.51 -5.65 -19.90
N THR A 194 10.80 -5.65 -21.20
CA THR A 194 11.66 -6.67 -21.82
C THR A 194 13.11 -6.50 -21.34
N THR A 195 13.65 -7.52 -20.67
CA THR A 195 15.03 -7.55 -20.13
C THR A 195 16.05 -8.21 -21.07
N GLY A 196 15.67 -8.52 -22.31
CA GLY A 196 16.48 -9.31 -23.25
C GLY A 196 17.37 -8.48 -24.20
N PRO A 197 18.58 -8.98 -24.56
CA PRO A 197 19.42 -8.45 -25.64
C PRO A 197 18.98 -8.95 -27.04
N THR A 198 17.83 -9.62 -27.15
CA THR A 198 17.40 -10.29 -28.38
C THR A 198 16.70 -9.32 -29.32
N GLY A 199 17.45 -8.60 -30.13
CA GLY A 199 17.02 -8.13 -31.46
C GLY A 199 15.73 -7.31 -31.56
N VAL A 200 15.23 -6.75 -30.45
CA VAL A 200 14.04 -5.89 -30.49
C VAL A 200 14.48 -4.48 -30.84
N ASN A 201 13.83 -3.91 -31.85
CA ASN A 201 14.13 -2.60 -32.40
C ASN A 201 14.18 -1.56 -31.26
N PRO A 202 15.28 -0.79 -31.07
CA PRO A 202 15.43 0.15 -29.95
C PRO A 202 14.26 1.14 -29.79
N LEU A 203 13.57 1.44 -30.90
CA LEU A 203 12.37 2.27 -30.96
C LEU A 203 11.13 1.64 -30.27
N SER A 204 10.95 0.32 -30.31
CA SER A 204 9.82 -0.35 -29.65
C SER A 204 9.98 -0.32 -28.12
N VAL A 205 11.23 -0.43 -27.69
CA VAL A 205 11.63 -0.36 -26.29
C VAL A 205 11.35 1.07 -25.80
N VAL A 206 11.81 2.11 -26.50
CA VAL A 206 11.50 3.53 -26.20
C VAL A 206 9.99 3.80 -26.13
N SER A 207 9.19 3.27 -27.06
CA SER A 207 7.74 3.45 -27.06
C SER A 207 7.05 2.82 -25.83
N SER A 208 7.52 1.67 -25.33
CA SER A 208 7.01 1.10 -24.07
C SER A 208 7.36 1.97 -22.85
N TYR A 209 8.51 2.67 -22.85
CA TYR A 209 8.84 3.65 -21.79
C TYR A 209 8.09 4.95 -21.95
N GLU A 210 7.86 5.43 -23.18
CA GLU A 210 7.02 6.60 -23.42
C GLU A 210 5.60 6.32 -22.97
N ASN A 211 5.06 5.11 -23.17
CA ASN A 211 3.76 4.72 -22.64
C ASN A 211 3.75 4.65 -21.10
N ALA A 212 4.78 4.07 -20.48
CA ALA A 212 4.90 4.02 -19.02
C ALA A 212 5.18 5.39 -18.38
N ALA A 213 5.95 6.26 -19.04
CA ALA A 213 6.23 7.63 -18.59
C ALA A 213 5.06 8.58 -18.90
N ALA A 214 4.31 8.35 -19.99
CA ALA A 214 3.08 9.07 -20.30
C ALA A 214 1.98 8.73 -19.28
N SER A 215 1.91 7.49 -18.80
CA SER A 215 1.04 7.14 -17.65
C SER A 215 1.48 7.75 -16.31
N VAL A 216 2.67 8.38 -16.25
CA VAL A 216 3.25 8.98 -15.05
C VAL A 216 3.33 10.51 -15.14
N SER A 217 2.96 11.14 -16.27
CA SER A 217 3.04 12.59 -16.41
C SER A 217 2.00 13.30 -15.52
N PRO A 218 2.41 14.02 -14.45
CA PRO A 218 1.52 14.97 -13.80
C PRO A 218 1.55 16.24 -14.65
N SER A 219 0.45 16.57 -15.30
CA SER A 219 0.25 17.93 -15.79
C SER A 219 0.21 18.84 -14.56
N GLU A 220 1.19 19.73 -14.48
CA GLU A 220 1.32 20.82 -13.50
C GLU A 220 1.92 20.43 -12.14
N THR A 221 2.87 21.26 -11.70
CA THR A 221 3.59 21.17 -10.42
C THR A 221 2.61 21.13 -9.24
N PRO A 222 2.58 20.07 -8.41
CA PRO A 222 1.61 20.01 -7.34
C PRO A 222 2.09 20.78 -6.11
N LEU A 223 1.35 21.83 -5.79
CA LEU A 223 1.38 22.50 -4.49
C LEU A 223 0.98 21.49 -3.40
N ILE A 224 1.70 21.53 -2.27
CA ILE A 224 1.67 20.56 -1.15
C ILE A 224 0.34 20.57 -0.34
N SER A 225 -0.72 21.18 -0.84
CA SER A 225 -1.97 21.24 -0.09
C SER A 225 -3.14 21.53 -1.00
N GLU A 226 -3.79 20.49 -1.51
CA GLU A 226 -5.16 20.62 -1.96
C GLU A 226 -5.92 19.32 -1.68
N HIS A 227 -7.08 19.48 -1.08
CA HIS A 227 -7.94 18.40 -0.62
C HIS A 227 -8.19 17.39 -1.74
N VAL A 228 -7.98 16.11 -1.42
CA VAL A 228 -8.17 14.95 -2.30
C VAL A 228 -9.58 15.00 -2.91
N GLN A 229 -9.68 15.54 -4.13
CA GLN A 229 -10.79 15.25 -5.01
C GLN A 229 -10.67 13.78 -5.37
N SER A 230 -11.57 13.01 -4.79
CA SER A 230 -11.68 11.58 -4.99
C SER A 230 -12.35 11.32 -6.33
N ASP A 231 -11.62 11.52 -7.43
CA ASP A 231 -12.02 10.89 -8.69
C ASP A 231 -11.67 9.41 -8.59
N SER A 232 -12.75 8.63 -8.53
CA SER A 232 -12.84 7.23 -8.15
C SER A 232 -12.19 6.27 -9.17
N THR A 233 -10.86 6.26 -9.23
CA THR A 233 -10.08 5.26 -9.96
C THR A 233 -8.85 4.75 -9.21
N GLY A 234 -8.66 5.17 -7.95
CA GLY A 234 -7.64 4.65 -7.06
C GLY A 234 -7.96 3.20 -6.65
N ASP A 235 -7.50 2.25 -7.45
CA ASP A 235 -7.59 0.82 -7.16
C ASP A 235 -6.76 0.50 -5.90
N GLY A 236 -7.41 0.37 -4.75
CA GLY A 236 -6.81 -0.19 -3.52
C GLY A 236 -6.06 0.76 -2.59
N ASN A 237 -6.70 1.83 -2.08
CA ASN A 237 -6.24 2.61 -0.91
C ASN A 237 -4.82 3.24 -1.00
N VAL A 238 -4.16 3.25 -2.17
CA VAL A 238 -2.87 3.92 -2.39
C VAL A 238 -3.11 5.18 -3.21
N SER A 239 -2.62 6.33 -2.72
CA SER A 239 -2.76 7.60 -3.45
C SER A 239 -1.96 7.60 -4.75
N GLU A 240 -2.43 8.34 -5.76
CA GLU A 240 -1.71 8.50 -7.03
C GLU A 240 -0.28 9.02 -6.84
N GLN A 241 -0.08 9.92 -5.88
CA GLN A 241 1.24 10.44 -5.53
C GLN A 241 2.17 9.34 -4.99
N GLN A 242 1.65 8.44 -4.14
CA GLN A 242 2.41 7.29 -3.65
C GLN A 242 2.76 6.32 -4.78
N LEU A 243 1.81 6.05 -5.69
CA LEU A 243 2.05 5.23 -6.88
C LEU A 243 3.13 5.85 -7.76
N ALA A 244 3.01 7.13 -8.09
CA ALA A 244 3.98 7.86 -8.92
C ALA A 244 5.38 7.87 -8.29
N TYR A 245 5.47 8.00 -6.96
CA TYR A 245 6.74 7.91 -6.24
C TYR A 245 7.39 6.54 -6.42
N LEU A 246 6.64 5.46 -6.21
CA LEU A 246 7.18 4.11 -6.34
C LEU A 246 7.52 3.78 -7.79
N ASP A 247 6.68 4.20 -8.74
CA ASP A 247 6.94 4.09 -10.18
C ASP A 247 8.29 4.75 -10.54
N ALA A 248 8.51 5.99 -10.10
CA ALA A 248 9.76 6.71 -10.32
C ALA A 248 10.96 6.01 -9.65
N LEU A 249 10.79 5.48 -8.44
CA LEU A 249 11.83 4.76 -7.70
C LEU A 249 12.29 3.51 -8.47
N ILE A 250 11.34 2.69 -8.92
CA ILE A 250 11.58 1.46 -9.67
C ILE A 250 12.21 1.76 -11.03
N LEU A 251 11.63 2.68 -11.81
CA LEU A 251 12.11 3.03 -13.15
C LEU A 251 13.53 3.62 -13.11
N ASN A 252 13.84 4.43 -12.09
CA ASN A 252 15.19 4.99 -11.93
C ASN A 252 16.23 3.90 -11.63
N HIS A 253 15.93 2.95 -10.76
CA HIS A 253 16.86 1.84 -10.49
C HIS A 253 17.05 0.94 -11.69
N TRP A 254 15.97 0.64 -12.40
CA TRP A 254 16.02 -0.18 -13.60
C TRP A 254 16.85 0.48 -14.71
N ARG A 255 16.71 1.81 -14.90
CA ARG A 255 17.57 2.62 -15.79
C ARG A 255 19.04 2.50 -15.41
N LYS A 256 19.37 2.61 -14.12
CA LYS A 256 20.76 2.49 -13.62
C LYS A 256 21.36 1.11 -13.92
N ILE A 257 20.61 0.03 -13.67
CA ILE A 257 21.06 -1.34 -13.98
C ILE A 257 21.34 -1.49 -15.48
N ARG A 258 20.43 -0.98 -16.32
CA ARG A 258 20.59 -1.07 -17.78
C ARG A 258 21.81 -0.30 -18.27
N ASN A 259 22.04 0.91 -17.78
CA ASN A 259 23.20 1.71 -18.14
C ASN A 259 24.50 1.00 -17.73
N ALA A 260 24.57 0.49 -16.50
CA ALA A 260 25.73 -0.27 -16.03
C ALA A 260 25.98 -1.52 -16.89
N LYS A 261 24.93 -2.22 -17.33
CA LYS A 261 25.05 -3.37 -18.24
C LYS A 261 25.55 -2.97 -19.63
N LEU A 262 25.05 -1.86 -20.17
CA LEU A 262 25.51 -1.34 -21.46
C LEU A 262 26.99 -0.93 -21.40
N GLU A 263 27.39 -0.21 -20.35
CA GLU A 263 28.79 0.17 -20.12
C GLU A 263 29.70 -1.06 -20.01
N ALA A 264 29.29 -2.07 -19.23
CA ALA A 264 30.04 -3.33 -19.12
C ALA A 264 30.15 -4.06 -20.46
N THR A 265 29.09 -4.06 -21.26
CA THR A 265 29.08 -4.70 -22.59
C THR A 265 29.99 -3.95 -23.56
N SER A 266 29.95 -2.60 -23.54
CA SER A 266 30.84 -1.76 -24.34
C SER A 266 32.31 -1.95 -23.97
N LEU A 267 32.64 -2.05 -22.68
CA LEU A 267 34.00 -2.36 -22.23
C LEU A 267 34.48 -3.72 -22.76
N GLN A 268 33.65 -4.76 -22.69
CA GLN A 268 33.98 -6.08 -23.26
C GLN A 268 34.26 -6.02 -24.77
N TYR A 269 33.51 -5.22 -25.52
CA TYR A 269 33.76 -5.03 -26.95
C TYR A 269 35.08 -4.30 -27.21
N VAL A 270 35.40 -3.26 -26.43
CA VAL A 270 36.68 -2.54 -26.55
C VAL A 270 37.85 -3.48 -26.25
N GLU A 271 37.80 -4.22 -25.14
CA GLU A 271 38.82 -5.22 -24.79
C GLU A 271 38.97 -6.29 -25.87
N TYR A 272 37.86 -6.76 -26.46
CA TYR A 272 37.90 -7.70 -27.57
C TYR A 272 38.63 -7.13 -28.80
N PHE A 273 38.33 -5.89 -29.19
CA PHE A 273 38.99 -5.25 -30.33
C PHE A 273 40.47 -4.95 -30.06
N GLU A 274 40.85 -4.55 -28.85
CA GLU A 274 42.25 -4.37 -28.45
C GLU A 274 43.04 -5.69 -28.54
N ASN A 275 42.46 -6.79 -28.06
CA ASN A 275 43.07 -8.12 -28.15
C ASN A 275 43.19 -8.61 -29.61
N LEU A 276 42.20 -8.31 -30.46
CA LEU A 276 42.26 -8.65 -31.88
C LEU A 276 43.36 -7.86 -32.62
N GLY A 277 43.51 -6.58 -32.28
CA GLY A 277 44.57 -5.71 -32.83
C GLY A 277 45.97 -6.20 -32.45
N ASN A 278 46.17 -6.59 -31.19
CA ASN A 278 47.45 -7.12 -30.70
C ASN A 278 47.81 -8.49 -31.31
N SER A 279 46.81 -9.29 -31.68
CA SER A 279 47.00 -10.60 -32.32
C SER A 279 47.49 -10.46 -33.77
N HIS A 280 47.11 -9.41 -34.48
CA HIS A 280 47.54 -9.16 -35.86
C HIS A 280 48.93 -8.50 -35.98
N SER A 281 49.37 -7.74 -34.97
CA SER A 281 50.73 -7.17 -34.93
C SER A 281 51.84 -8.22 -34.75
N ILE A 282 51.55 -9.39 -34.19
CA ILE A 282 52.56 -10.44 -33.94
C ILE A 282 52.86 -11.27 -35.21
N GLN A 283 51.97 -11.29 -36.20
CA GLN A 283 52.17 -12.06 -37.45
C GLN A 283 52.96 -11.33 -38.54
N LEU A 284 53.18 -10.02 -38.44
CA LEU A 284 53.90 -9.24 -39.45
C LEU A 284 55.42 -9.17 -39.23
N ASP A 285 55.93 -9.62 -38.08
CA ASP A 285 57.37 -9.56 -37.74
C ASP A 285 58.16 -10.87 -38.02
N VAL A 286 57.56 -11.89 -38.64
CA VAL A 286 58.22 -13.21 -38.83
C VAL A 286 58.75 -13.46 -40.25
N HIS A 287 58.77 -12.46 -41.15
CA HIS A 287 59.19 -12.68 -42.55
C HIS A 287 60.30 -11.78 -43.11
N HIS A 288 61.20 -11.26 -42.26
CA HIS A 288 62.48 -10.72 -42.71
C HIS A 288 63.65 -11.36 -41.95
N ASN A 289 64.13 -12.49 -42.45
CA ASN A 289 65.54 -12.91 -42.45
C ASN A 289 65.74 -14.08 -43.42
#